data_AF-A0A8T7BEN3-F1
#
_entry.id   AF-A0A8T7BEN3-F1
#
_cell.length_a   1.000
_cell.length_b   1.000
_cell.length_c   1.000
_cell.angle_alpha   90.00
_cell.angle_beta   90.00
_cell.angle_gamma   90.00
#
_symmetry.space_group_name_H-M   'P 1'
#
loop_
_entity.id
_entity.type
_entity.pdbx_description
1 polymer ?
#
loop_
_entity_poly.entity_id
_entity_poly.type
_entity_poly.pdbx_seq_one_letter_code
_entity_poly.pdbx_strand_id
1 'polypeptide(L)' 'MKVGRNDPCPCGSGKKYKQCCLKAKQEMSLQSKILLGAGGIILVVCMILLISSIRNFEGGPVNRVWSEEHQHWHYN' A
#
# COMPACT_ATOMS: atom_id res chain seq x y z
N MET A 1 -32.01 1.33 -27.18
CA MET A 1 -30.67 1.97 -27.28
C MET A 1 -29.91 1.72 -25.99
N LYS A 2 -28.68 1.18 -26.03
CA LYS A 2 -27.78 1.09 -24.86
C LYS A 2 -26.82 2.27 -24.93
N VAL A 3 -26.88 3.19 -23.95
CA VAL A 3 -25.89 4.27 -23.81
C VAL A 3 -24.61 3.70 -23.22
N GLY A 4 -23.47 3.95 -23.88
CA GLY A 4 -22.16 3.54 -23.40
C GLY A 4 -21.70 4.37 -22.20
N ARG A 5 -20.85 3.77 -21.36
CA ARG A 5 -20.36 4.38 -20.11
C ARG A 5 -19.67 5.74 -20.34
N ASN A 6 -18.95 5.89 -21.46
CA ASN A 6 -18.21 7.12 -21.77
C ASN A 6 -18.99 8.13 -22.64
N ASP A 7 -20.17 7.77 -23.12
CA ASP A 7 -20.97 8.60 -24.03
C ASP A 7 -21.57 9.80 -23.30
N PRO A 8 -21.93 10.89 -24.02
CA PRO A 8 -22.68 12.01 -23.43
C PRO A 8 -24.00 11.51 -22.82
N CYS A 9 -24.31 12.03 -21.63
CA CYS A 9 -25.47 11.59 -20.88
C CYS A 9 -26.77 12.11 -21.50
N PRO A 10 -27.80 11.26 -21.74
CA PRO A 10 -29.04 11.65 -22.42
C PRO A 10 -29.92 12.60 -21.59
N CYS A 11 -29.57 12.89 -20.33
CA CYS A 11 -30.28 13.84 -19.48
C CYS A 11 -29.97 15.33 -19.78
N GLY A 12 -29.15 15.62 -20.81
CA GLY A 12 -28.80 16.99 -21.19
C GLY A 12 -27.73 17.66 -20.33
N SER A 13 -27.10 16.94 -19.40
CA SER A 13 -26.10 17.51 -18.48
C SER A 13 -24.74 17.84 -19.12
N GLY A 14 -24.50 17.41 -20.37
CA GLY A 14 -23.19 17.53 -21.05
C GLY A 14 -22.07 16.66 -20.46
N LYS A 15 -22.31 15.94 -19.35
CA LYS A 15 -21.34 15.05 -18.71
C LYS A 15 -21.36 13.66 -19.34
N LYS A 16 -20.27 12.89 -19.18
CA LYS A 16 -20.25 11.46 -19.55
C LYS A 16 -21.29 10.70 -18.72
N TYR A 17 -21.98 9.72 -19.31
CA TYR A 17 -23.01 8.92 -18.65
C TYR A 17 -22.51 8.32 -17.31
N LYS A 18 -21.26 7.86 -17.27
CA LYS A 18 -20.60 7.34 -16.05
C LYS A 18 -20.43 8.32 -14.90
N GLN A 19 -20.38 9.61 -15.20
CA GLN A 19 -20.17 10.69 -14.24
C GLN A 19 -21.47 11.43 -13.91
N CYS A 20 -22.57 11.07 -14.57
CA CYS A 20 -23.89 11.65 -14.36
C CYS A 20 -24.84 10.57 -13.81
N CYS A 21 -25.82 10.11 -14.59
CA CYS A 21 -26.86 9.19 -14.15
C CYS A 21 -26.34 7.83 -13.64
N LEU A 22 -25.17 7.36 -14.07
CA LEU A 22 -24.59 6.10 -13.60
C LEU A 22 -23.83 6.23 -12.27
N LYS A 23 -23.25 7.41 -11.99
CA LYS A 23 -22.46 7.65 -10.76
C LYS A 23 -23.33 7.56 -9.51
N ALA A 24 -24.60 7.92 -9.62
CA ALA A 24 -25.60 7.81 -8.54
C ALA A 24 -25.75 6.38 -7.98
N LYS A 25 -25.28 5.35 -8.70
CA LYS A 25 -25.31 3.95 -8.27
C LYS A 25 -24.01 3.43 -7.63
N GLN A 26 -22.91 4.20 -7.67
CA GLN A 26 -21.57 3.74 -7.25
C GLN A 26 -21.00 4.54 -6.07
N GLU A 27 -21.85 4.98 -5.15
CA GLU A 27 -21.41 5.52 -3.86
C GLU A 27 -21.05 4.33 -2.96
N MET A 28 -19.83 3.79 -3.08
CA MET A 28 -19.30 2.92 -2.02
C MET A 28 -19.28 3.73 -0.72
N SER A 29 -19.85 3.17 0.34
CA SER A 29 -19.92 3.86 1.62
C SER A 29 -18.53 4.36 2.04
N LEU A 30 -18.46 5.58 2.59
CA LEU A 30 -17.21 6.16 3.07
C LEU A 30 -16.53 5.23 4.09
N GLN A 31 -17.34 4.55 4.92
CA GLN A 31 -16.92 3.50 5.84
C GLN A 31 -16.15 2.38 5.13
N SER A 32 -16.66 1.87 4.01
CA SER A 32 -15.99 0.83 3.22
C SER A 32 -14.67 1.32 2.58
N LYS A 33 -14.59 2.60 2.18
CA LYS A 33 -13.34 3.19 1.66
C LYS A 33 -12.28 3.34 2.74
N ILE A 34 -12.68 3.74 3.95
CA ILE A 34 -11.78 3.89 5.10
C ILE A 34 -11.26 2.52 5.54
N LEU A 35 -12.11 1.49 5.60
CA LEU A 35 -11.71 0.14 5.99
C LEU A 35 -10.66 -0.47 5.04
N LEU A 36 -10.87 -0.31 3.72
CA LEU A 36 -9.91 -0.78 2.71
C LEU A 36 -8.60 0.02 2.74
N GLY A 37 -8.67 1.32 3.01
CA GLY A 37 -7.48 2.17 3.19
C GLY A 37 -6.67 1.81 4.44
N ALA A 38 -7.32 1.69 5.59
CA ALA A 38 -6.68 1.37 6.86
C ALA A 38 -6.06 -0.03 6.86
N GLY A 39 -6.77 -1.04 6.34
CA GLY A 39 -6.24 -2.40 6.22
C GLY A 39 -5.01 -2.48 5.32
N GLY A 40 -5.01 -1.76 4.19
CA GLY A 40 -3.85 -1.68 3.30
C GLY A 40 -2.64 -1.02 3.97
N ILE A 41 -2.85 0.08 4.70
CA ILE A 41 -1.77 0.78 5.42
C ILE A 41 -1.17 -0.11 6.50
N ILE A 42 -2.00 -0.80 7.29
CA ILE A 42 -1.53 -1.71 8.36
C ILE A 42 -0.67 -2.83 7.77
N LEU A 43 -1.12 -3.48 6.68
CA LEU A 43 -0.36 -4.54 6.02
C LEU A 43 1.00 -4.07 5.50
N VAL A 44 1.05 -2.88 4.89
CA VAL A 44 2.30 -2.28 4.39
C VAL A 44 3.25 -1.94 5.54
N VAL A 45 2.74 -1.34 6.62
CA VAL A 45 3.54 -1.03 7.81
C VAL A 45 4.08 -2.31 8.45
N CYS A 46 3.25 -3.35 8.61
CA CYS A 46 3.71 -4.66 9.11
C CYS A 46 4.81 -5.25 8.22
N MET A 47 4.68 -5.18 6.90
CA MET A 47 5.68 -5.67 5.95
C MET A 47 7.01 -4.90 6.05
N ILE A 48 6.95 -3.58 6.20
CA ILE A 48 8.14 -2.74 6.41
C ILE A 48 8.84 -3.10 7.74
N LEU A 49 8.08 -3.29 8.81
CA LEU A 49 8.64 -3.66 10.12
C LEU A 49 9.27 -5.05 10.08
N LEU A 50 8.61 -6.04 9.46
CA LEU A 50 9.17 -7.38 9.26
C LEU A 50 10.47 -7.36 8.45
N ILE A 51 10.52 -6.62 7.34
CA ILE A 51 11.75 -6.46 6.54
C ILE A 51 12.83 -5.75 7.33
N SER A 52 12.48 -4.79 8.19
CA SER A 52 13.45 -4.09 9.03
C SER A 52 14.01 -5.01 10.12
N SER A 53 13.20 -5.88 10.71
CA SER A 53 13.67 -6.92 11.64
C SER A 53 14.60 -7.93 10.96
N ILE A 54 14.37 -8.27 9.69
CA ILE A 54 15.27 -9.14 8.91
C ILE A 54 16.58 -8.42 8.58
N ARG A 55 16.56 -7.10 8.31
CA ARG A 55 17.78 -6.31 8.03
C ARG A 55 18.64 -6.05 9.26
N ASN A 56 18.05 -6.04 10.46
CA ASN A 56 18.80 -6.01 11.72
C ASN A 56 19.48 -7.35 12.06
N PHE A 57 19.28 -8.39 11.23
CA PHE A 57 20.13 -9.57 11.24
C PHE A 57 21.43 -9.25 10.49
N GLU A 58 22.26 -8.40 11.09
CA GLU A 58 23.67 -8.32 10.73
C GLU A 58 24.31 -9.66 11.14
N GLY A 59 24.25 -10.64 10.24
CA GLY A 59 25.34 -11.59 10.15
C GLY A 59 26.60 -10.76 10.00
N GLY A 60 27.43 -10.73 11.04
CA GLY A 60 28.68 -9.98 11.04
C GLY A 60 29.49 -10.26 9.78
N PRO A 61 30.35 -9.32 9.34
CA PRO A 61 31.13 -9.53 8.13
C PRO A 61 31.89 -10.85 8.25
N VAL A 62 31.80 -11.66 7.19
CA VAL A 62 32.17 -13.09 7.09
C VAL A 62 33.59 -13.44 7.57
N ASN A 63 34.43 -12.44 7.89
CA ASN A 63 35.81 -12.60 8.36
C ASN A 63 36.16 -11.77 9.61
N ARG A 64 35.19 -11.40 10.46
CA ARG A 64 35.49 -10.78 11.76
C ARG A 64 34.98 -11.61 12.94
N VAL A 65 35.81 -11.74 13.98
CA VAL A 65 35.49 -12.43 15.24
C VAL A 65 35.49 -11.39 16.37
N TRP A 66 34.52 -11.49 17.29
CA TRP A 66 34.41 -10.61 18.46
C TRP A 66 35.37 -11.09 19.57
N SER A 67 36.17 -10.18 20.12
CA SER A 67 37.03 -10.46 21.27
C SER A 67 36.43 -9.85 22.54
N GLU A 68 36.11 -10.69 23.53
CA GLU A 68 35.58 -10.23 24.82
C GLU A 68 36.61 -9.46 25.66
N GLU A 69 37.91 -9.76 25.48
CA GLU A 69 39.00 -9.11 26.21
C GLU A 69 39.16 -7.62 25.84
N HIS A 70 38.92 -7.28 24.57
CA HIS A 70 39.15 -5.92 24.07
C HIS A 70 37.91 -5.22 23.51
N GLN A 71 36.72 -5.82 23.63
CA GLN A 71 35.43 -5.24 23.24
C GLN A 71 35.41 -4.61 21.83
N HIS A 72 36.17 -5.19 20.89
CA HIS A 72 36.19 -4.80 19.49
C HIS A 72 36.31 -6.00 18.56
N TRP A 73 36.00 -5.78 17.27
CA TRP A 73 36.08 -6.79 16.22
C TRP A 73 37.50 -6.92 15.68
N HIS A 74 37.96 -8.16 15.51
CA HIS A 74 39.23 -8.47 14.87
C HIS A 74 38.96 -9.08 13.50
N TYR A 75 39.86 -8.86 12.54
CA TYR A 75 39.90 -9.63 11.31
C TYR A 75 40.61 -10.95 11.58
N ASN A 76 40.12 -12.04 10.99
CA ASN A 76 40.84 -13.32 10.98
C ASN A 76 42.11 -13.24 10.12
#